data_AF-A0A150J0S8-F1
#
_entry.id   AF-A0A150J0S8-F1
#
_cell.length_a   1.000
_cell.length_b   1.000
_cell.length_c   1.000
_cell.angle_alpha   90.00
_cell.angle_beta   90.00
_cell.angle_gamma   90.00
#
_symmetry.space_group_name_H-M   'P 1'
#
loop_
_entity.id
_entity.type
_entity.pdbx_description
1 polymer ?
#
loop_
_entity_poly.entity_id
_entity_poly.type
_entity_poly.pdbx_seq_one_letter_code
_entity_poly.pdbx_strand_id
1 'polypeptide(L)'
;MLSKRKIINLLIIISLIMPIFLVSSVRASGGAGDDSAICDKDGTVLIDVLANDLGLSHIGPISSPKHGTAVIENGKIRYTPDPNWFGIDTFTYSATTDKDLGLFCIDTGHYYEYVSSTITWGEANVAASARTFYGLKGYLITITSEKENNFLVDNKLVPEDTSAWIGAIDDQSLDHKWYWATGPEAGQIFSQGLYPNVTKLKYSNWNNGEPNNSGGVEFFGEFYPTGYWNDLVEDYEFIEGYLIEYGGMPNDVPTLPTATVTVIVLNNSKLPIHVELKLSYNNRLKTVNNLQTQILNKLPEGCKQNGISSEGCIVSPNVKNMWNQVEQYIQSANKTGNIIKALNDLKKAKELLEQILTKI
;
A
#
# COMPACT_ATOMS: atom_id res chain seq x y z
N MET A 1 16.69 -39.61 26.75
CA MET A 1 15.74 -40.30 25.85
C MET A 1 14.36 -39.70 26.04
N LEU A 2 13.85 -38.95 25.07
CA LEU A 2 12.45 -38.53 25.09
C LEU A 2 11.57 -39.77 24.88
N SER A 3 10.51 -39.93 25.69
CA SER A 3 9.65 -41.12 25.60
C SER A 3 9.00 -41.19 24.21
N LYS A 4 8.87 -42.40 23.65
CA LYS A 4 8.26 -42.64 22.33
C LYS A 4 6.90 -41.93 22.17
N ARG A 5 6.12 -41.78 23.25
CA ARG A 5 4.85 -41.04 23.27
C ARG A 5 5.01 -39.52 23.01
N LYS A 6 6.05 -38.88 23.56
CA LYS A 6 6.34 -37.46 23.28
C LYS A 6 6.77 -37.26 21.83
N ILE A 7 7.56 -38.17 21.28
CA ILE A 7 8.03 -38.13 19.89
C ILE A 7 6.86 -38.32 18.91
N ILE A 8 5.91 -39.22 19.22
CA ILE A 8 4.72 -39.47 18.38
C ILE A 8 3.75 -38.28 18.42
N ASN A 9 3.49 -37.67 19.59
CA ASN A 9 2.67 -36.46 19.66
C ASN A 9 3.33 -35.26 18.95
N LEU A 10 4.66 -35.16 19.03
CA LEU A 10 5.44 -34.13 18.34
C LEU A 10 5.40 -34.32 16.82
N LEU A 11 5.52 -35.56 16.33
CA LEU A 11 5.39 -35.90 14.91
C LEU A 11 3.98 -35.67 14.38
N ILE A 12 2.93 -35.92 15.17
CA ILE A 12 1.54 -35.68 14.77
C ILE A 12 1.24 -34.17 14.71
N ILE A 13 1.73 -33.38 15.67
CA ILE A 13 1.60 -31.91 15.65
C ILE A 13 2.41 -31.33 14.48
N ILE A 14 3.66 -31.75 14.28
CA ILE A 14 4.47 -31.32 13.14
C ILE A 14 3.84 -31.78 11.81
N SER A 15 3.24 -32.97 11.74
CA SER A 15 2.56 -33.51 10.55
C SER A 15 1.19 -32.89 10.27
N LEU A 16 0.52 -32.29 11.28
CA LEU A 16 -0.73 -31.56 11.08
C LEU A 16 -0.47 -30.13 10.62
N ILE A 17 0.70 -29.56 10.94
CA ILE A 17 1.06 -28.20 10.55
C ILE A 17 2.00 -28.20 9.31
N MET A 18 2.75 -29.28 9.02
CA MET A 18 3.61 -29.45 7.83
C MET A 18 2.95 -29.36 6.46
N PRO A 19 1.73 -29.88 6.24
CA PRO A 19 1.03 -29.71 4.96
C PRO A 19 0.55 -28.26 4.77
N ILE A 20 0.34 -27.53 5.87
CA ILE A 20 0.00 -26.09 5.88
C ILE A 20 1.28 -25.25 5.71
N PHE A 21 2.46 -25.80 6.02
CA PHE A 21 3.78 -25.19 5.74
C PHE A 21 4.22 -25.29 4.25
N LEU A 22 3.32 -25.69 3.37
CA LEU A 22 3.43 -25.67 1.90
C LEU A 22 2.53 -24.59 1.27
N VAL A 23 2.09 -23.58 2.04
CA VAL A 23 1.68 -22.31 1.44
C VAL A 23 2.94 -21.75 0.78
N SER A 24 3.15 -22.15 -0.48
CA SER A 24 3.87 -21.35 -1.46
C SER A 24 3.49 -19.91 -1.16
N SER A 25 4.47 -19.04 -0.93
CA SER A 25 4.23 -17.61 -0.94
C SER A 25 3.55 -17.30 -2.28
N VAL A 26 2.22 -17.29 -2.28
CA VAL A 26 1.47 -16.67 -3.34
C VAL A 26 1.93 -15.23 -3.17
N ARG A 27 2.68 -14.72 -4.15
CA ARG A 27 2.99 -13.30 -4.15
C ARG A 27 1.63 -12.64 -4.23
N ALA A 28 1.19 -12.12 -3.10
CA ALA A 28 -0.03 -11.38 -3.04
C ALA A 28 0.21 -10.04 -3.77
N SER A 29 -0.89 -9.42 -4.18
CA SER A 29 -0.89 -8.39 -5.22
C SER A 29 0.05 -7.23 -4.88
N GLY A 30 0.72 -6.66 -5.89
CA GLY A 30 1.35 -5.33 -5.77
C GLY A 30 2.46 -5.16 -4.72
N GLY A 31 3.09 -6.24 -4.24
CA GLY A 31 4.20 -6.17 -3.29
C GLY A 31 3.86 -6.55 -1.85
N ALA A 32 2.57 -6.74 -1.53
CA ALA A 32 2.13 -7.29 -0.25
C ALA A 32 2.39 -8.81 -0.19
N GLY A 33 2.82 -9.33 0.96
CA GLY A 33 3.11 -10.74 1.14
C GLY A 33 2.40 -11.33 2.36
N ASP A 34 1.90 -12.55 2.22
CA ASP A 34 1.16 -13.22 3.30
C ASP A 34 1.97 -13.37 4.59
N ASP A 35 1.27 -13.22 5.71
CA ASP A 35 1.79 -13.31 7.06
C ASP A 35 1.23 -14.50 7.82
N SER A 36 1.95 -14.90 8.87
CA SER A 36 1.46 -15.90 9.81
C SER A 36 1.88 -15.55 11.21
N ALA A 37 1.06 -15.83 12.23
CA ALA A 37 1.37 -15.59 13.65
C ALA A 37 0.86 -16.70 14.57
N ILE A 38 1.39 -16.74 15.79
CA ILE A 38 0.87 -17.57 16.89
C ILE A 38 0.35 -16.66 17.99
N CYS A 39 -0.80 -17.00 18.54
CA CYS A 39 -1.36 -16.37 19.73
C CYS A 39 -1.77 -17.46 20.74
N ASP A 40 -1.71 -17.16 22.03
CA ASP A 40 -2.37 -18.01 23.02
C ASP A 40 -3.87 -17.71 23.06
N LYS A 41 -4.68 -18.72 23.37
CA LYS A 41 -6.08 -18.56 23.76
C LYS A 41 -6.17 -17.52 24.88
N ASP A 42 -7.07 -16.56 24.73
CA ASP A 42 -7.26 -15.41 25.64
C ASP A 42 -6.07 -14.42 25.70
N GLY A 43 -5.10 -14.57 24.79
CA GLY A 43 -3.95 -13.67 24.65
C GLY A 43 -4.14 -12.63 23.54
N THR A 44 -3.05 -11.95 23.20
CA THR A 44 -2.97 -11.06 22.04
C THR A 44 -1.59 -11.18 21.39
N VAL A 45 -1.51 -10.94 20.09
CA VAL A 45 -0.25 -10.87 19.34
C VAL A 45 -0.22 -9.60 18.50
N LEU A 46 0.95 -8.95 18.45
CA LEU A 46 1.21 -7.80 17.58
C LEU A 46 2.04 -8.29 16.38
N ILE A 47 1.51 -8.10 15.17
CA ILE A 47 2.03 -8.67 13.92
C ILE A 47 2.59 -7.54 13.06
N ASP A 48 3.87 -7.65 12.70
CA ASP A 48 4.56 -6.73 11.82
C ASP A 48 4.44 -7.18 10.36
N VAL A 49 3.29 -6.88 9.75
CA VAL A 49 2.91 -7.35 8.40
C VAL A 49 3.74 -6.69 7.30
N LEU A 50 4.14 -5.43 7.48
CA LEU A 50 4.94 -4.70 6.49
C LEU A 50 6.37 -5.22 6.37
N ALA A 51 6.84 -6.06 7.30
CA ALA A 51 8.23 -6.53 7.33
C ALA A 51 8.65 -7.35 6.10
N ASN A 52 7.70 -7.91 5.33
CA ASN A 52 7.94 -8.62 4.07
C ASN A 52 7.25 -7.97 2.87
N ASP A 53 6.70 -6.76 3.03
CA ASP A 53 6.00 -6.06 1.97
C ASP A 53 6.97 -5.17 1.21
N LEU A 54 7.29 -5.54 -0.03
CA LEU A 54 8.30 -4.84 -0.81
C LEU A 54 7.75 -3.52 -1.35
N GLY A 55 8.29 -2.42 -0.85
CA GLY A 55 7.95 -1.08 -1.31
C GLY A 55 6.67 -0.50 -0.70
N LEU A 56 6.08 -1.15 0.31
CA LEU A 56 4.92 -0.67 1.04
C LEU A 56 5.35 -0.23 2.45
N SER A 57 4.64 0.75 3.00
CA SER A 57 4.99 1.38 4.28
C SER A 57 3.79 1.69 5.18
N HIS A 58 2.56 1.53 4.68
CA HIS A 58 1.33 1.78 5.42
C HIS A 58 0.32 0.64 5.29
N ILE A 59 -0.28 0.28 6.42
CA ILE A 59 -1.37 -0.71 6.50
C ILE A 59 -2.69 0.02 6.23
N GLY A 60 -3.44 -0.45 5.25
CA GLY A 60 -4.78 0.02 4.91
C GLY A 60 -5.88 -0.83 5.56
N PRO A 61 -7.09 -0.84 4.98
CA PRO A 61 -8.21 -1.64 5.49
C PRO A 61 -7.87 -3.10 5.81
N ILE A 62 -8.43 -3.59 6.91
CA ILE A 62 -8.31 -4.97 7.38
C ILE A 62 -9.69 -5.62 7.35
N SER A 63 -9.82 -6.83 6.79
CA SER A 63 -11.06 -7.60 6.90
C SER A 63 -11.24 -8.15 8.31
N SER A 64 -12.46 -8.26 8.80
CA SER A 64 -12.68 -8.92 10.10
C SER A 64 -12.29 -10.40 10.06
N PRO A 65 -11.46 -10.89 11.00
CA PRO A 65 -11.26 -12.33 11.18
C PRO A 65 -12.55 -13.01 11.67
N LYS A 66 -12.63 -14.34 11.55
CA LYS A 66 -13.86 -15.09 11.89
C LYS A 66 -13.99 -15.36 13.39
N HIS A 67 -12.87 -15.47 14.11
CA HIS A 67 -12.80 -15.93 15.49
C HIS A 67 -11.91 -15.03 16.37
N GLY A 68 -12.00 -13.72 16.14
CA GLY A 68 -11.31 -12.72 16.93
C GLY A 68 -11.52 -11.30 16.40
N THR A 69 -10.58 -10.43 16.76
CA THR A 69 -10.51 -9.05 16.28
C THR A 69 -9.10 -8.76 15.77
N ALA A 70 -9.01 -7.96 14.71
CA ALA A 70 -7.76 -7.44 14.16
C ALA A 70 -7.86 -5.92 14.07
N VAL A 71 -6.92 -5.21 14.68
CA VAL A 71 -6.89 -3.73 14.71
C VAL A 71 -5.49 -3.22 14.41
N ILE A 72 -5.38 -2.12 13.68
CA ILE A 72 -4.10 -1.44 13.47
C ILE A 72 -3.71 -0.74 14.77
N GLU A 73 -2.50 -1.01 15.26
CA GLU A 73 -1.91 -0.36 16.41
C GLU A 73 -0.41 -0.15 16.17
N ASN A 74 0.03 1.12 16.23
CA ASN A 74 1.44 1.50 16.09
C ASN A 74 2.12 0.94 14.82
N GLY A 75 1.42 1.01 13.68
CA GLY A 75 1.93 0.52 12.39
C GLY A 75 2.01 -1.01 12.29
N LYS A 76 1.36 -1.74 13.20
CA LYS A 76 1.28 -3.20 13.24
C LYS A 76 -0.17 -3.64 13.39
N ILE A 77 -0.46 -4.92 13.18
CA ILE A 77 -1.81 -5.47 13.41
C ILE A 77 -1.83 -6.19 14.76
N ARG A 78 -2.63 -5.71 15.69
CA ARG A 78 -2.96 -6.46 16.90
C ARG A 78 -4.10 -7.43 16.61
N TYR A 79 -3.86 -8.71 16.85
CA TYR A 79 -4.89 -9.73 16.84
C TYR A 79 -5.23 -10.18 18.26
N THR A 80 -6.52 -10.35 18.54
CA THR A 80 -7.05 -10.88 19.80
C THR A 80 -8.13 -11.92 19.47
N PRO A 81 -7.92 -13.21 19.77
CA PRO A 81 -8.94 -14.24 19.55
C PRO A 81 -10.20 -14.00 20.37
N ASP A 82 -11.30 -14.59 19.93
CA ASP A 82 -12.51 -14.70 20.75
C ASP A 82 -12.22 -15.44 22.06
N PRO A 83 -12.86 -15.06 23.18
CA PRO A 83 -12.67 -15.74 24.45
C PRO A 83 -12.88 -17.25 24.35
N ASN A 84 -11.95 -18.02 24.91
CA ASN A 84 -11.93 -19.49 24.89
C ASN A 84 -11.79 -20.15 23.51
N TRP A 85 -11.59 -19.41 22.43
CA TRP A 85 -11.40 -19.99 21.11
C TRP A 85 -9.95 -20.41 20.87
N PHE A 86 -9.77 -21.50 20.12
CA PHE A 86 -8.47 -21.98 19.65
C PHE A 86 -8.65 -22.63 18.27
N GLY A 87 -7.65 -22.53 17.40
CA GLY A 87 -7.77 -22.95 16.01
C GLY A 87 -6.91 -22.11 15.07
N ILE A 88 -7.20 -22.18 13.78
CA ILE A 88 -6.60 -21.33 12.75
C ILE A 88 -7.63 -20.28 12.35
N ASP A 89 -7.25 -19.02 12.42
CA ASP A 89 -8.04 -17.89 11.95
C ASP A 89 -7.30 -17.17 10.82
N THR A 90 -8.04 -16.46 9.98
CA THR A 90 -7.48 -15.76 8.82
C THR A 90 -8.20 -14.45 8.59
N PHE A 91 -7.44 -13.44 8.18
CA PHE A 91 -7.96 -12.16 7.69
C PHE A 91 -7.04 -11.60 6.62
N THR A 92 -7.51 -10.67 5.80
CA THR A 92 -6.69 -9.93 4.85
C THR A 92 -6.45 -8.50 5.31
N TYR A 93 -5.38 -7.90 4.83
CA TYR A 93 -5.12 -6.47 4.91
C TYR A 93 -4.73 -5.96 3.52
N SER A 94 -4.95 -4.67 3.28
CA SER A 94 -4.31 -3.97 2.16
C SER A 94 -3.12 -3.15 2.65
N ALA A 95 -2.19 -2.82 1.77
CA ALA A 95 -1.05 -1.95 2.08
C ALA A 95 -0.74 -0.97 0.95
N THR A 96 -0.18 0.18 1.33
CA THR A 96 0.11 1.32 0.45
C THR A 96 1.45 1.97 0.84
N THR A 97 1.83 3.03 0.13
CA THR A 97 3.01 3.83 0.44
C THR A 97 2.65 5.14 1.16
N ASP A 98 3.64 5.78 1.79
CA ASP A 98 3.50 7.14 2.36
C ASP A 98 3.02 8.14 1.31
N LYS A 99 3.50 7.97 0.06
CA LYS A 99 3.10 8.81 -1.05
C LYS A 99 1.61 8.68 -1.31
N ASP A 100 1.09 7.44 -1.36
CA ASP A 100 -0.33 7.19 -1.67
C ASP A 100 -1.25 7.75 -0.59
N LEU A 101 -0.81 7.79 0.68
CA LEU A 101 -1.58 8.44 1.75
C LEU A 101 -1.71 9.95 1.56
N GLY A 102 -0.67 10.62 1.08
CA GLY A 102 -0.74 12.04 0.73
C GLY A 102 -1.69 12.34 -0.44
N LEU A 103 -2.11 11.30 -1.17
CA LEU A 103 -3.04 11.39 -2.29
C LEU A 103 -4.46 10.97 -1.91
N PHE A 104 -4.70 10.39 -0.73
CA PHE A 104 -6.00 9.84 -0.34
C PHE A 104 -6.80 10.79 0.56
N CYS A 105 -7.98 11.23 0.11
CA CYS A 105 -8.89 12.01 0.95
C CYS A 105 -9.85 11.07 1.70
N ILE A 106 -9.76 11.03 3.02
CA ILE A 106 -10.62 10.18 3.85
C ILE A 106 -12.10 10.58 3.80
N ASP A 107 -12.39 11.86 3.56
CA ASP A 107 -13.77 12.36 3.53
C ASP A 107 -14.52 11.92 2.26
N THR A 108 -13.81 11.75 1.13
CA THR A 108 -14.39 11.27 -0.14
C THR A 108 -14.16 9.79 -0.37
N GLY A 109 -13.09 9.23 0.22
CA GLY A 109 -12.63 7.88 -0.08
C GLY A 109 -11.94 7.75 -1.43
N HIS A 110 -11.51 8.87 -2.02
CA HIS A 110 -10.89 8.93 -3.36
C HIS A 110 -9.40 9.28 -3.29
N TYR A 111 -8.67 8.98 -4.37
CA TYR A 111 -7.29 9.40 -4.57
C TYR A 111 -7.19 10.54 -5.59
N TYR A 112 -6.19 11.40 -5.42
CA TYR A 112 -6.00 12.59 -6.25
C TYR A 112 -4.58 12.64 -6.82
N GLU A 113 -4.41 13.12 -8.05
CA GLU A 113 -3.10 13.28 -8.70
C GLU A 113 -3.08 14.61 -9.45
N TYR A 114 -2.02 15.40 -9.28
CA TYR A 114 -1.68 16.48 -10.19
C TYR A 114 -0.76 15.97 -11.28
N VAL A 115 -1.08 16.26 -12.54
CA VAL A 115 -0.22 15.98 -13.68
C VAL A 115 0.20 17.28 -14.33
N SER A 116 1.51 17.57 -14.30
CA SER A 116 2.08 18.71 -15.02
C SER A 116 2.05 18.44 -16.52
N SER A 117 1.37 19.32 -17.25
CA SER A 117 1.21 19.25 -18.71
C SER A 117 0.57 20.54 -19.22
N THR A 118 1.02 21.01 -20.38
CA THR A 118 0.40 22.14 -21.10
C THR A 118 -0.41 21.56 -22.26
N ILE A 119 -1.67 21.25 -21.98
CA ILE A 119 -2.64 20.64 -22.90
C ILE A 119 -4.01 21.29 -22.73
N THR A 120 -4.87 21.16 -23.74
CA THR A 120 -6.23 21.71 -23.66
C THR A 120 -7.07 20.97 -22.63
N TRP A 121 -8.20 21.57 -22.21
CA TRP A 121 -9.14 20.88 -21.31
C TRP A 121 -9.60 19.53 -21.87
N GLY A 122 -9.95 19.48 -23.17
CA GLY A 122 -10.39 18.26 -23.84
C GLY A 122 -9.33 17.16 -23.83
N GLU A 123 -8.07 17.52 -24.09
CA GLU A 123 -6.93 16.60 -24.00
C GLU A 123 -6.69 16.12 -22.57
N ALA A 124 -6.79 17.01 -21.58
CA ALA A 124 -6.67 16.68 -20.16
C ALA A 124 -7.77 15.70 -19.73
N ASN A 125 -9.01 15.89 -20.18
CA ASN A 125 -10.13 14.99 -19.91
C ASN A 125 -9.88 13.57 -20.48
N VAL A 126 -9.40 13.48 -21.72
CA VAL A 126 -9.03 12.21 -22.35
C VAL A 126 -7.87 11.54 -21.59
N ALA A 127 -6.85 12.31 -21.23
CA ALA A 127 -5.68 11.81 -20.52
C ALA A 127 -6.03 11.32 -19.11
N ALA A 128 -6.85 12.06 -18.36
CA ALA A 128 -7.35 11.66 -17.05
C ALA A 128 -8.19 10.37 -17.14
N SER A 129 -9.11 10.29 -18.11
CA SER A 129 -9.99 9.13 -18.34
C SER A 129 -9.26 7.85 -18.74
N ALA A 130 -8.02 7.97 -19.25
CA ALA A 130 -7.16 6.85 -19.62
C ALA A 130 -6.30 6.33 -18.46
N ARG A 131 -6.24 7.07 -17.34
CA ARG A 131 -5.45 6.69 -16.17
C ARG A 131 -6.22 5.70 -15.30
N THR A 132 -5.44 4.90 -14.58
CA THR A 132 -5.95 4.03 -13.52
C THR A 132 -5.02 4.12 -12.32
N PHE A 133 -5.60 4.08 -11.12
CA PHE A 133 -4.85 4.07 -9.87
C PHE A 133 -5.43 2.98 -8.97
N TYR A 134 -4.66 1.93 -8.70
CA TYR A 134 -5.15 0.72 -8.01
C TYR A 134 -6.51 0.21 -8.54
N GLY A 135 -6.65 0.10 -9.85
CA GLY A 135 -7.88 -0.41 -10.48
C GLY A 135 -9.06 0.57 -10.47
N LEU A 136 -8.90 1.76 -9.89
CA LEU A 136 -9.85 2.85 -9.96
C LEU A 136 -9.62 3.64 -11.26
N LYS A 137 -10.70 3.97 -11.97
CA LYS A 137 -10.61 4.76 -13.19
C LYS A 137 -10.45 6.25 -12.87
N GLY A 138 -9.50 6.91 -13.53
CA GLY A 138 -9.29 8.34 -13.40
C GLY A 138 -10.32 9.17 -14.17
N TYR A 139 -10.53 10.40 -13.72
CA TYR A 139 -11.31 11.44 -14.40
C TYR A 139 -10.82 12.81 -13.94
N LEU A 140 -11.07 13.89 -14.71
CA LEU A 140 -10.77 15.24 -14.19
C LEU A 140 -11.59 15.47 -12.92
N ILE A 141 -10.93 15.94 -11.87
CA ILE A 141 -11.50 16.07 -10.53
C ILE A 141 -12.86 16.78 -10.52
N THR A 142 -13.76 16.29 -9.68
CA THR A 142 -14.96 17.02 -9.25
C THR A 142 -14.74 17.46 -7.81
N ILE A 143 -15.17 18.67 -7.43
CA ILE A 143 -14.95 19.19 -6.08
C ILE A 143 -16.30 19.51 -5.45
N THR A 144 -16.78 18.63 -4.59
CA THR A 144 -18.16 18.61 -4.10
C THR A 144 -18.32 19.15 -2.69
N SER A 145 -17.20 19.39 -1.99
CA SER A 145 -17.22 19.90 -0.61
C SER A 145 -16.01 20.78 -0.26
N GLU A 146 -16.16 21.57 0.80
CA GLU A 146 -15.07 22.39 1.35
C GLU A 146 -13.91 21.54 1.87
N LYS A 147 -14.22 20.39 2.49
CA LYS A 147 -13.20 19.48 3.02
C LYS A 147 -12.33 18.88 1.93
N GLU A 148 -12.95 18.49 0.82
CA GLU A 148 -12.25 18.00 -0.37
C GLU A 148 -11.36 19.10 -0.97
N ASN A 149 -11.89 20.32 -1.12
CA ASN A 149 -11.11 21.45 -1.60
C ASN A 149 -9.89 21.74 -0.70
N ASN A 150 -10.09 21.74 0.61
CA ASN A 150 -9.02 21.97 1.58
C ASN A 150 -8.00 20.83 1.57
N PHE A 151 -8.41 19.58 1.35
CA PHE A 151 -7.49 18.47 1.19
C PHE A 151 -6.47 18.71 0.05
N LEU A 152 -6.92 19.26 -1.09
CA LEU A 152 -6.04 19.59 -2.22
C LEU A 152 -5.00 20.64 -1.85
N VAL A 153 -5.42 21.66 -1.10
CA VAL A 153 -4.57 22.78 -0.65
C VAL A 153 -3.61 22.34 0.44
N ASP A 154 -4.10 21.65 1.47
CA ASP A 154 -3.32 21.22 2.63
C ASP A 154 -2.23 20.21 2.24
N ASN A 155 -2.50 19.36 1.24
CA ASN A 155 -1.51 18.43 0.67
C ASN A 155 -0.65 19.05 -0.43
N LYS A 156 -0.85 20.34 -0.77
CA LYS A 156 -0.13 21.05 -1.83
C LYS A 156 -0.09 20.27 -3.15
N LEU A 157 -1.24 19.72 -3.54
CA LEU A 157 -1.34 18.87 -4.73
C LEU A 157 -0.99 19.63 -6.00
N VAL A 158 -1.42 20.88 -6.11
CA VAL A 158 -1.03 21.79 -7.19
C VAL A 158 0.20 22.59 -6.74
N PRO A 159 1.32 22.58 -7.50
CA PRO A 159 2.52 23.33 -7.16
C PRO A 159 2.30 24.83 -6.96
N GLU A 160 3.12 25.46 -6.13
CA GLU A 160 3.10 26.91 -5.94
C GLU A 160 3.37 27.62 -7.29
N ASP A 161 2.66 28.72 -7.55
CA ASP A 161 2.71 29.53 -8.78
C ASP A 161 2.18 28.90 -10.08
N THR A 162 1.49 27.76 -10.01
CA THR A 162 0.86 27.11 -11.18
C THR A 162 -0.66 27.11 -11.08
N SER A 163 -1.35 26.45 -12.01
CA SER A 163 -2.79 26.15 -11.93
C SER A 163 -3.12 24.82 -12.62
N ALA A 164 -4.35 24.33 -12.45
CA ALA A 164 -4.76 23.05 -12.99
C ALA A 164 -6.19 23.05 -13.55
N TRP A 165 -6.40 22.32 -14.65
CA TRP A 165 -7.74 21.99 -15.12
C TRP A 165 -8.50 21.13 -14.11
N ILE A 166 -9.79 21.41 -13.96
CA ILE A 166 -10.76 20.60 -13.22
C ILE A 166 -11.93 20.19 -14.12
N GLY A 167 -12.77 19.26 -13.67
CA GLY A 167 -13.86 18.67 -14.46
C GLY A 167 -15.06 19.58 -14.73
N ALA A 168 -14.98 20.89 -14.50
CA ALA A 168 -16.10 21.83 -14.61
C ALA A 168 -16.21 22.43 -16.02
N ILE A 169 -17.44 22.53 -16.53
CA ILE A 169 -17.78 23.20 -17.79
C ILE A 169 -18.97 24.15 -17.59
N ASP A 170 -19.00 25.26 -18.32
CA ASP A 170 -20.14 26.17 -18.43
C ASP A 170 -21.11 25.79 -19.57
N ASP A 171 -22.38 25.53 -19.24
CA ASP A 171 -23.49 25.51 -20.22
C ASP A 171 -24.11 26.90 -20.37
N GLN A 172 -23.62 27.65 -21.37
CA GLN A 172 -24.13 28.97 -21.72
C GLN A 172 -25.58 28.97 -22.19
N SER A 173 -26.06 27.86 -22.75
CA SER A 173 -27.44 27.77 -23.26
C SER A 173 -28.47 27.78 -22.13
N LEU A 174 -28.01 27.56 -20.90
CA LEU A 174 -28.83 27.49 -19.70
C LEU A 174 -28.49 28.59 -18.68
N ASP A 175 -28.17 29.81 -19.15
CA ASP A 175 -27.90 30.97 -18.29
C ASP A 175 -26.65 30.75 -17.40
N HIS A 176 -25.55 30.37 -18.06
CA HIS A 176 -24.24 30.11 -17.45
C HIS A 176 -24.28 29.10 -16.30
N LYS A 177 -24.79 27.89 -16.57
CA LYS A 177 -24.83 26.83 -15.58
C LYS A 177 -23.56 26.00 -15.63
N TRP A 178 -22.79 26.12 -14.56
CA TRP A 178 -21.59 25.33 -14.34
C TRP A 178 -21.95 23.95 -13.78
N TYR A 179 -21.46 22.92 -14.45
CA TYR A 179 -21.68 21.52 -14.07
C TYR A 179 -20.41 20.69 -14.17
N TRP A 180 -20.37 19.58 -13.43
CA TRP A 180 -19.29 18.60 -13.56
C TRP A 180 -19.50 17.79 -14.84
N ALA A 181 -18.55 17.84 -15.77
CA ALA A 181 -18.58 17.09 -17.03
C ALA A 181 -18.04 15.66 -16.88
N THR A 182 -17.37 15.37 -15.77
CA THR A 182 -16.60 14.15 -15.52
C THR A 182 -17.01 13.49 -14.22
N GLY A 183 -16.46 12.30 -13.95
CA GLY A 183 -16.62 11.61 -12.69
C GLY A 183 -18.02 11.08 -12.39
N PRO A 184 -18.24 10.58 -11.17
CA PRO A 184 -19.53 10.11 -10.68
C PRO A 184 -20.60 11.22 -10.66
N GLU A 185 -20.17 12.48 -10.57
CA GLU A 185 -21.04 13.66 -10.54
C GLU A 185 -21.38 14.20 -11.94
N ALA A 186 -21.01 13.50 -13.01
CA ALA A 186 -21.27 13.95 -14.38
C ALA A 186 -22.72 14.42 -14.59
N GLY A 187 -22.89 15.67 -15.05
CA GLY A 187 -24.18 16.34 -15.23
C GLY A 187 -24.70 17.10 -14.00
N GLN A 188 -24.01 17.06 -12.86
CA GLN A 188 -24.41 17.79 -11.67
C GLN A 188 -24.08 19.28 -11.79
N ILE A 189 -25.11 20.11 -11.81
CA ILE A 189 -25.00 21.58 -11.74
C ILE A 189 -24.62 22.00 -10.31
N PHE A 190 -23.64 22.90 -10.17
CA PHE A 190 -23.17 23.40 -8.87
C PHE A 190 -23.14 24.94 -8.76
N SER A 191 -23.12 25.67 -9.87
CA SER A 191 -23.13 27.14 -9.88
C SER A 191 -23.92 27.65 -11.08
N GLN A 192 -24.50 28.85 -10.97
CA GLN A 192 -25.23 29.50 -12.05
C GLN A 192 -24.92 31.01 -12.10
N GLY A 193 -24.80 31.56 -13.31
CA GLY A 193 -24.56 32.98 -13.53
C GLY A 193 -23.09 33.39 -13.43
N LEU A 194 -22.82 34.64 -13.78
CA LEU A 194 -21.49 35.25 -13.80
C LEU A 194 -21.37 36.35 -12.74
N TYR A 195 -20.15 36.71 -12.38
CA TYR A 195 -19.87 37.83 -11.48
C TYR A 195 -20.53 39.14 -11.96
N PRO A 196 -21.14 39.94 -11.06
CA PRO A 196 -21.24 39.76 -9.60
C PRO A 196 -22.46 38.95 -9.14
N ASN A 197 -23.25 38.38 -10.06
CA ASN A 197 -24.55 37.74 -9.78
C ASN A 197 -24.46 36.20 -9.82
N VAL A 198 -23.48 35.63 -9.11
CA VAL A 198 -23.26 34.19 -9.07
C VAL A 198 -24.18 33.55 -8.02
N THR A 199 -24.99 32.59 -8.44
CA THR A 199 -25.81 31.76 -7.55
C THR A 199 -25.11 30.45 -7.26
N LYS A 200 -24.75 30.24 -5.99
CA LYS A 200 -24.18 28.99 -5.49
C LYS A 200 -25.28 27.95 -5.26
N LEU A 201 -25.31 26.90 -6.08
CA LEU A 201 -26.32 25.83 -6.01
C LEU A 201 -25.83 24.62 -5.21
N LYS A 202 -24.53 24.31 -5.30
CA LYS A 202 -23.82 23.33 -4.48
C LYS A 202 -22.47 23.93 -4.05
N TYR A 203 -21.52 23.10 -3.59
CA TYR A 203 -20.20 23.61 -3.31
C TYR A 203 -19.56 24.20 -4.57
N SER A 204 -19.01 25.39 -4.43
CA SER A 204 -18.21 26.11 -5.41
C SER A 204 -17.28 27.05 -4.68
N ASN A 205 -16.05 27.21 -5.19
CA ASN A 205 -15.04 28.06 -4.57
C ASN A 205 -14.43 29.04 -5.56
N TRP A 206 -15.29 29.70 -6.33
CA TRP A 206 -14.87 30.75 -7.26
C TRP A 206 -14.04 31.83 -6.58
N ASN A 207 -12.99 32.28 -7.25
CA ASN A 207 -12.18 33.41 -6.82
C ASN A 207 -13.01 34.70 -6.85
N ASN A 208 -12.55 35.74 -6.15
CA ASN A 208 -13.23 37.03 -6.18
C ASN A 208 -13.17 37.64 -7.59
N GLY A 209 -14.34 37.76 -8.22
CA GLY A 209 -14.45 38.17 -9.61
C GLY A 209 -14.99 37.07 -10.52
N GLU A 210 -15.06 35.82 -10.05
CA GLU A 210 -15.34 34.65 -10.90
C GLU A 210 -16.70 33.99 -10.62
N PRO A 211 -17.23 33.23 -11.60
CA PRO A 211 -16.77 33.15 -13.00
C PRO A 211 -17.19 34.41 -13.78
N ASN A 212 -16.33 34.90 -14.68
CA ASN A 212 -16.50 36.20 -15.34
C ASN A 212 -16.72 36.12 -16.86
N ASN A 213 -16.48 34.96 -17.45
CA ASN A 213 -16.54 34.68 -18.89
C ASN A 213 -15.80 35.73 -19.73
N SER A 214 -14.52 35.95 -19.43
CA SER A 214 -13.71 36.99 -20.05
C SER A 214 -13.66 36.79 -21.55
N GLY A 215 -13.91 37.87 -22.30
CA GLY A 215 -13.98 37.80 -23.76
C GLY A 215 -15.13 36.94 -24.32
N GLY A 216 -16.00 36.39 -23.47
CA GLY A 216 -17.10 35.51 -23.87
C GLY A 216 -16.64 34.13 -24.34
N VAL A 217 -15.49 33.65 -23.88
CA VAL A 217 -14.85 32.40 -24.36
C VAL A 217 -14.37 31.47 -23.24
N GLU A 218 -14.63 31.77 -21.98
CA GLU A 218 -14.10 31.04 -20.82
C GLU A 218 -15.16 30.04 -20.30
N PHE A 219 -15.03 28.78 -20.70
CA PHE A 219 -16.06 27.75 -20.47
C PHE A 219 -15.58 26.57 -19.64
N PHE A 220 -14.35 26.61 -19.14
CA PHE A 220 -13.69 25.49 -18.47
C PHE A 220 -13.15 25.92 -17.11
N GLY A 221 -13.27 25.05 -16.11
CA GLY A 221 -12.82 25.37 -14.76
C GLY A 221 -11.32 25.20 -14.58
N GLU A 222 -10.70 26.21 -13.99
CA GLU A 222 -9.33 26.25 -13.49
C GLU A 222 -9.32 26.25 -11.96
N PHE A 223 -8.34 25.56 -11.36
CA PHE A 223 -8.10 25.54 -9.92
C PHE A 223 -6.72 26.09 -9.60
N TYR A 224 -6.65 27.02 -8.64
CA TYR A 224 -5.42 27.59 -8.12
C TYR A 224 -4.90 26.85 -6.87
N PRO A 225 -3.58 26.88 -6.59
CA PRO A 225 -3.00 26.33 -5.36
C PRO A 225 -3.59 26.90 -4.07
N THR A 226 -4.22 28.08 -4.13
CA THR A 226 -4.95 28.71 -3.02
C THR A 226 -6.28 28.04 -2.71
N GLY A 227 -6.77 27.16 -3.58
CA GLY A 227 -8.06 26.52 -3.50
C GLY A 227 -9.18 27.24 -4.24
N TYR A 228 -8.96 28.45 -4.74
CA TYR A 228 -9.94 29.22 -5.49
C TYR A 228 -9.99 28.83 -6.96
N TRP A 229 -11.14 29.04 -7.60
CA TRP A 229 -11.39 28.62 -8.97
C TRP A 229 -11.56 29.82 -9.91
N ASN A 230 -11.26 29.61 -11.17
CA ASN A 230 -11.43 30.56 -12.26
C ASN A 230 -12.07 29.86 -13.46
N ASP A 231 -12.75 30.61 -14.33
CA ASP A 231 -13.13 30.13 -15.65
C ASP A 231 -12.08 30.52 -16.69
N LEU A 232 -11.86 29.63 -17.66
CA LEU A 232 -10.76 29.77 -18.60
C LEU A 232 -11.13 29.23 -19.99
N VAL A 233 -10.45 29.74 -21.01
CA VAL A 233 -10.58 29.32 -22.41
C VAL A 233 -9.89 27.97 -22.64
N GLU A 234 -10.45 27.11 -23.49
CA GLU A 234 -10.03 25.70 -23.66
C GLU A 234 -8.54 25.49 -23.93
N ASP A 235 -7.95 26.38 -24.74
CA ASP A 235 -6.60 26.32 -25.29
C ASP A 235 -5.65 27.33 -24.65
N TYR A 236 -5.90 27.71 -23.40
CA TYR A 236 -5.06 28.66 -22.67
C TYR A 236 -3.62 28.15 -22.49
N GLU A 237 -2.65 28.80 -23.13
CA GLU A 237 -1.26 28.34 -23.21
C GLU A 237 -0.49 28.37 -21.88
N PHE A 238 -1.01 29.04 -20.84
CA PHE A 238 -0.35 29.16 -19.54
C PHE A 238 -0.91 28.23 -18.45
N ILE A 239 -1.86 27.34 -18.79
CA ILE A 239 -2.23 26.27 -17.86
C ILE A 239 -1.11 25.22 -17.82
N GLU A 240 -0.70 24.84 -16.61
CA GLU A 240 0.52 24.04 -16.41
C GLU A 240 0.25 22.60 -15.93
N GLY A 241 -1.02 22.26 -15.74
CA GLY A 241 -1.42 20.90 -15.42
C GLY A 241 -2.91 20.68 -15.32
N TYR A 242 -3.26 19.51 -14.79
CA TYR A 242 -4.63 19.08 -14.55
C TYR A 242 -4.71 18.16 -13.34
N LEU A 243 -5.85 18.18 -12.66
CA LEU A 243 -6.11 17.35 -11.49
C LEU A 243 -6.96 16.13 -11.89
N ILE A 244 -6.50 14.96 -11.47
CA ILE A 244 -7.19 13.69 -11.65
C ILE A 244 -7.72 13.23 -10.30
N GLU A 245 -8.93 12.71 -10.31
CA GLU A 245 -9.54 12.01 -9.18
C GLU A 245 -9.79 10.55 -9.55
N TYR A 246 -9.63 9.66 -8.57
CA TYR A 246 -9.79 8.22 -8.69
C TYR A 246 -10.72 7.70 -7.59
N GLY A 247 -11.86 7.14 -7.98
CA GLY A 247 -12.85 6.56 -7.07
C GLY A 247 -14.29 6.91 -7.44
N GLY A 248 -15.23 6.09 -6.97
CA GLY A 248 -16.66 6.32 -7.14
C GLY A 248 -17.23 6.03 -8.54
N MET A 249 -16.39 5.69 -9.53
CA MET A 249 -16.85 5.42 -10.89
C MET A 249 -17.62 4.09 -10.98
N PRO A 250 -18.62 3.99 -11.88
CA PRO A 250 -19.28 2.71 -12.13
C PRO A 250 -18.27 1.63 -12.53
N ASN A 251 -18.28 0.52 -11.79
CA ASN A 251 -17.38 -0.64 -11.95
C ASN A 251 -15.95 -0.44 -11.44
N ASP A 252 -15.67 0.58 -10.64
CA ASP A 252 -14.41 0.65 -9.89
C ASP A 252 -14.27 -0.60 -9.00
N VAL A 253 -13.13 -1.29 -9.12
CA VAL A 253 -12.76 -2.41 -8.25
C VAL A 253 -11.36 -2.11 -7.71
N PRO A 254 -11.22 -1.67 -6.45
CA PRO A 254 -9.92 -1.39 -5.86
C PRO A 254 -9.01 -2.62 -5.90
N THR A 255 -7.86 -2.50 -6.57
CA THR A 255 -6.81 -3.52 -6.64
C THR A 255 -5.61 -3.15 -5.79
N LEU A 256 -5.86 -2.63 -4.59
CA LEU A 256 -4.80 -2.35 -3.63
C LEU A 256 -3.94 -3.62 -3.41
N PRO A 257 -2.63 -3.47 -3.17
CA PRO A 257 -1.80 -4.56 -2.68
C PRO A 257 -2.47 -5.17 -1.45
N THR A 258 -2.76 -6.46 -1.49
CA THR A 258 -3.48 -7.18 -0.44
C THR A 258 -2.76 -8.46 -0.11
N ALA A 259 -2.76 -8.83 1.16
CA ALA A 259 -2.16 -10.07 1.65
C ALA A 259 -3.00 -10.69 2.77
N THR A 260 -2.81 -11.99 3.01
CA THR A 260 -3.53 -12.76 4.03
C THR A 260 -2.66 -12.93 5.27
N VAL A 261 -3.23 -12.70 6.45
CA VAL A 261 -2.65 -13.06 7.74
C VAL A 261 -3.31 -14.34 8.24
N THR A 262 -2.51 -15.35 8.56
CA THR A 262 -2.96 -16.60 9.20
C THR A 262 -2.53 -16.64 10.66
N VAL A 263 -3.47 -16.71 11.61
CA VAL A 263 -3.15 -16.80 13.05
C VAL A 263 -3.48 -18.18 13.59
N ILE A 264 -2.51 -18.82 14.26
CA ILE A 264 -2.70 -20.07 14.99
C ILE A 264 -2.90 -19.75 16.46
N VAL A 265 -4.10 -20.00 16.98
CA VAL A 265 -4.47 -19.78 18.38
C VAL A 265 -4.35 -21.08 19.17
N LEU A 266 -3.47 -21.07 20.18
CA LEU A 266 -3.12 -22.24 20.97
C LEU A 266 -3.98 -22.33 22.24
N ASN A 267 -4.52 -23.51 22.54
CA ASN A 267 -5.34 -23.73 23.74
C ASN A 267 -4.53 -23.69 25.06
N ASN A 268 -3.21 -23.78 25.03
CA ASN A 268 -2.39 -23.81 26.26
C ASN A 268 -1.00 -23.21 26.04
N SER A 269 -0.74 -22.05 26.68
CA SER A 269 0.54 -21.35 26.71
C SER A 269 1.69 -22.15 27.36
N LYS A 270 1.37 -23.27 28.04
CA LYS A 270 2.34 -24.21 28.64
C LYS A 270 2.66 -25.43 27.77
N LEU A 271 2.11 -25.53 26.56
CA LEU A 271 2.52 -26.58 25.62
C LEU A 271 4.01 -26.40 25.23
N PRO A 272 4.81 -27.49 25.13
CA PRO A 272 6.24 -27.45 24.77
C PRO A 272 6.57 -26.73 23.46
N ILE A 273 5.56 -26.38 22.67
CA ILE A 273 5.68 -25.77 21.35
C ILE A 273 6.45 -24.45 21.38
N HIS A 274 6.32 -23.62 22.43
CA HIS A 274 7.11 -22.38 22.55
C HIS A 274 8.60 -22.64 22.76
N VAL A 275 8.94 -23.63 23.60
CA VAL A 275 10.33 -24.04 23.85
C VAL A 275 10.90 -24.69 22.58
N GLU A 276 10.12 -25.53 21.91
CA GLU A 276 10.52 -26.22 20.69
C GLU A 276 10.63 -25.29 19.48
N LEU A 277 9.76 -24.30 19.33
CA LEU A 277 9.86 -23.27 18.28
C LEU A 277 11.06 -22.36 18.52
N LYS A 278 11.34 -21.99 19.77
CA LYS A 278 12.55 -21.22 20.14
C LYS A 278 13.83 -22.01 19.92
N LEU A 279 13.83 -23.31 20.26
CA LEU A 279 14.93 -24.23 19.93
C LEU A 279 15.11 -24.36 18.42
N SER A 280 14.01 -24.52 17.67
CA SER A 280 14.02 -24.60 16.21
C SER A 280 14.58 -23.32 15.59
N TYR A 281 14.20 -22.14 16.10
CA TYR A 281 14.69 -20.85 15.63
C TYR A 281 16.20 -20.73 15.87
N ASN A 282 16.65 -21.00 17.09
CA ASN A 282 18.07 -20.98 17.44
C ASN A 282 18.89 -21.95 16.57
N ASN A 283 18.37 -23.15 16.31
CA ASN A 283 19.03 -24.14 15.46
C ASN A 283 19.12 -23.70 14.00
N ARG A 284 18.05 -23.11 13.45
CA ARG A 284 18.05 -22.58 12.07
C ARG A 284 18.97 -21.38 11.94
N LEU A 285 18.94 -20.45 12.89
CA LEU A 285 19.81 -19.27 12.90
C LEU A 285 21.29 -19.69 12.97
N LYS A 286 21.62 -20.67 13.83
CA LYS A 286 22.95 -21.26 13.89
C LYS A 286 23.36 -21.89 12.54
N THR A 287 22.45 -22.57 11.88
CA THR A 287 22.70 -23.19 10.57
C THR A 287 22.98 -22.14 9.49
N VAL A 288 22.16 -21.09 9.45
CA VAL A 288 22.33 -19.94 8.54
C VAL A 288 23.67 -19.24 8.77
N ASN A 289 24.01 -18.92 10.03
CA ASN A 289 25.28 -18.27 10.38
C ASN A 289 26.50 -19.14 10.01
N ASN A 290 26.40 -20.46 10.21
CA ASN A 290 27.44 -21.41 9.81
C ASN A 290 27.63 -21.42 8.28
N LEU A 291 26.54 -21.44 7.51
CA LEU A 291 26.60 -21.40 6.04
C LEU A 291 27.18 -20.07 5.53
N GLN A 292 26.78 -18.93 6.12
CA GLN A 292 27.37 -17.62 5.81
C GLN A 292 28.90 -17.64 6.06
N THR A 293 29.33 -18.18 7.19
CA THR A 293 30.76 -18.31 7.52
C THR A 293 31.50 -19.22 6.53
N GLN A 294 30.90 -20.35 6.15
CA GLN A 294 31.48 -21.26 5.15
C GLN A 294 31.65 -20.60 3.78
N ILE A 295 30.64 -19.84 3.35
CA ILE A 295 30.69 -19.07 2.10
C ILE A 295 31.78 -18.01 2.19
N LEU A 296 31.79 -17.18 3.24
CA LEU A 296 32.80 -16.14 3.42
C LEU A 296 34.23 -16.70 3.37
N ASN A 297 34.47 -17.88 3.96
CA ASN A 297 35.78 -18.53 3.93
C ASN A 297 36.23 -18.97 2.53
N LYS A 298 35.29 -19.34 1.65
CA LYS A 298 35.54 -19.74 0.26
C LYS A 298 35.75 -18.56 -0.71
N LEU A 299 35.39 -17.35 -0.29
CA LEU A 299 35.42 -16.18 -1.15
C LEU A 299 36.79 -15.48 -1.20
N PRO A 300 37.06 -14.68 -2.25
CA PRO A 300 38.26 -13.86 -2.36
C PRO A 300 38.41 -12.87 -1.18
N GLU A 301 39.66 -12.49 -0.87
CA GLU A 301 40.02 -11.57 0.22
C GLU A 301 39.19 -10.27 0.21
N GLY A 302 38.96 -9.70 -0.98
CA GLY A 302 38.18 -8.46 -1.16
C GLY A 302 36.72 -8.58 -0.72
N CYS A 303 36.13 -9.77 -0.79
CA CYS A 303 34.78 -10.05 -0.29
C CYS A 303 34.74 -10.23 1.23
N LYS A 304 35.80 -10.80 1.81
CA LYS A 304 35.94 -10.99 3.27
C LYS A 304 36.08 -9.66 4.01
N GLN A 305 36.82 -8.72 3.42
CA GLN A 305 37.09 -7.41 4.02
C GLN A 305 35.92 -6.44 3.88
N ASN A 306 35.29 -6.39 2.70
CA ASN A 306 34.30 -5.37 2.37
C ASN A 306 32.84 -5.87 2.38
N GLY A 307 32.64 -7.18 2.53
CA GLY A 307 31.33 -7.83 2.42
C GLY A 307 30.94 -8.14 0.97
N ILE A 308 30.10 -9.16 0.79
CA ILE A 308 29.74 -9.70 -0.53
C ILE A 308 28.99 -8.69 -1.40
N SER A 309 28.22 -7.82 -0.76
CA SER A 309 27.42 -6.78 -1.42
C SER A 309 28.24 -5.56 -1.86
N SER A 310 29.53 -5.47 -1.51
CA SER A 310 30.38 -4.35 -1.86
C SER A 310 30.87 -4.39 -3.33
N GLU A 311 31.23 -3.22 -3.87
CA GLU A 311 31.90 -3.12 -5.18
C GLU A 311 33.27 -3.80 -5.18
N GLY A 312 33.96 -3.83 -4.04
CA GLY A 312 35.26 -4.50 -3.86
C GLY A 312 35.19 -6.03 -3.80
N CYS A 313 34.01 -6.63 -3.77
CA CYS A 313 33.83 -8.08 -3.85
C CYS A 313 33.60 -8.54 -5.30
N ILE A 314 34.52 -9.34 -5.83
CA ILE A 314 34.43 -9.90 -7.19
C ILE A 314 33.77 -11.29 -7.13
N VAL A 315 32.44 -11.31 -7.24
CA VAL A 315 31.61 -12.52 -7.43
C VAL A 315 30.55 -12.25 -8.50
N SER A 316 29.91 -13.31 -9.01
CA SER A 316 28.85 -13.14 -10.02
C SER A 316 27.70 -12.26 -9.50
N PRO A 317 27.05 -11.46 -10.36
CA PRO A 317 25.88 -10.66 -9.99
C PRO A 317 24.76 -11.48 -9.37
N ASN A 318 24.59 -12.73 -9.82
CA ASN A 318 23.63 -13.68 -9.27
C ASN A 318 23.93 -13.99 -7.78
N VAL A 319 25.20 -14.28 -7.45
CA VAL A 319 25.62 -14.51 -6.06
C VAL A 319 25.39 -13.27 -5.18
N LYS A 320 25.67 -12.06 -5.70
CA LYS A 320 25.38 -10.81 -4.96
C LYS A 320 23.89 -10.63 -4.68
N ASN A 321 23.03 -10.86 -5.67
CA ASN A 321 21.58 -10.72 -5.51
C ASN A 321 21.04 -11.73 -4.49
N MET A 322 21.43 -13.01 -4.59
CA MET A 322 21.05 -14.03 -3.63
C MET A 322 21.53 -13.70 -2.21
N TRP A 323 22.76 -13.17 -2.06
CA TRP A 323 23.27 -12.75 -0.75
C TRP A 323 22.46 -11.60 -0.14
N ASN A 324 22.11 -10.59 -0.94
CA ASN A 324 21.26 -9.49 -0.47
C ASN A 324 19.89 -9.99 -0.01
N GLN A 325 19.28 -10.94 -0.73
CA GLN A 325 18.02 -11.57 -0.31
C GLN A 325 18.18 -12.35 1.01
N VAL A 326 19.30 -13.05 1.21
CA VAL A 326 19.60 -13.72 2.48
C VAL A 326 19.62 -12.72 3.63
N GLU A 327 20.32 -11.60 3.49
CA GLU A 327 20.41 -10.56 4.52
C GLU A 327 19.03 -9.98 4.86
N GLN A 328 18.19 -9.76 3.85
CA GLN A 328 16.80 -9.33 4.04
C GLN A 328 15.98 -10.33 4.86
N TYR A 329 16.08 -11.63 4.54
CA TYR A 329 15.39 -12.67 5.31
C TYR A 329 15.90 -12.75 6.76
N ILE A 330 17.22 -12.66 6.99
CA ILE A 330 17.77 -12.67 8.36
C ILE A 330 17.31 -11.44 9.15
N GLN A 331 17.33 -10.26 8.54
CA GLN A 331 16.83 -9.03 9.18
C GLN A 331 15.34 -9.11 9.49
N SER A 332 14.52 -9.61 8.56
CA SER A 332 13.10 -9.89 8.81
C SER A 332 12.97 -10.82 10.01
N ALA A 333 13.63 -11.99 9.99
CA ALA A 333 13.55 -12.97 11.06
C ALA A 333 13.86 -12.40 12.46
N ASN A 334 14.78 -11.45 12.56
CA ASN A 334 15.14 -10.79 13.82
C ASN A 334 14.13 -9.73 14.28
N LYS A 335 13.39 -9.09 13.36
CA LYS A 335 12.48 -7.98 13.65
C LYS A 335 11.02 -8.39 13.84
N THR A 336 10.59 -9.50 13.26
CA THR A 336 9.15 -9.84 13.14
C THR A 336 8.40 -9.99 14.46
N GLY A 337 9.09 -10.29 15.58
CA GLY A 337 8.45 -10.71 16.83
C GLY A 337 7.67 -12.03 16.72
N ASN A 338 7.73 -12.68 15.55
CA ASN A 338 6.87 -13.76 15.14
C ASN A 338 7.71 -15.00 14.84
N ILE A 339 7.65 -15.98 15.75
CA ILE A 339 8.58 -17.10 15.70
C ILE A 339 8.39 -18.00 14.47
N ILE A 340 7.19 -18.09 13.91
CA ILE A 340 6.93 -18.86 12.68
C ILE A 340 7.54 -18.16 11.47
N LYS A 341 7.27 -16.86 11.32
CA LYS A 341 7.84 -16.07 10.22
C LYS A 341 9.36 -16.10 10.25
N ALA A 342 9.93 -15.91 11.44
CA ALA A 342 11.36 -16.00 11.66
C ALA A 342 11.93 -17.38 11.28
N LEU A 343 11.24 -18.47 11.58
CA LEU A 343 11.64 -19.82 11.16
C LEU A 343 11.62 -19.98 9.64
N ASN A 344 10.62 -19.44 8.95
CA ASN A 344 10.48 -19.52 7.49
C ASN A 344 11.51 -18.67 6.77
N ASP A 345 11.75 -17.46 7.24
CA ASP A 345 12.80 -16.58 6.70
C ASP A 345 14.17 -17.24 6.84
N LEU A 346 14.47 -17.84 7.99
CA LEU A 346 15.72 -18.59 8.17
C LEU A 346 15.80 -19.84 7.28
N LYS A 347 14.67 -20.45 6.89
CA LYS A 347 14.65 -21.56 5.91
C LYS A 347 15.00 -21.05 4.51
N LYS A 348 14.38 -19.95 4.06
CA LYS A 348 14.65 -19.33 2.75
C LYS A 348 16.10 -18.86 2.67
N ALA A 349 16.60 -18.22 3.74
CA ALA A 349 18.00 -17.85 3.88
C ALA A 349 18.93 -19.07 3.72
N LYS A 350 18.63 -20.18 4.41
CA LYS A 350 19.39 -21.44 4.29
C LYS A 350 19.40 -21.96 2.85
N GLU A 351 18.25 -22.04 2.18
CA GLU A 351 18.13 -22.54 0.81
C GLU A 351 18.92 -21.70 -0.19
N LEU A 352 18.88 -20.36 -0.06
CA LEU A 352 19.69 -19.46 -0.88
C LEU A 352 21.19 -19.61 -0.60
N LEU A 353 21.59 -19.74 0.66
CA LEU A 353 23.00 -19.97 1.02
C LEU A 353 23.51 -21.31 0.47
N GLU A 354 22.71 -22.38 0.54
CA GLU A 354 23.05 -23.67 -0.05
C GLU A 354 23.23 -23.56 -1.57
N GLN A 355 22.37 -22.81 -2.26
CA GLN A 355 22.55 -22.53 -3.69
C GLN A 355 23.80 -21.68 -3.97
N ILE A 356 24.12 -20.66 -3.15
CA ILE A 356 25.35 -19.88 -3.29
C ILE A 356 26.57 -20.79 -3.17
N LEU A 357 26.58 -21.72 -2.21
CA LEU A 357 27.69 -22.66 -1.99
C LEU A 357 27.96 -23.55 -3.21
N THR A 358 26.96 -23.83 -4.06
CA THR A 358 27.16 -24.58 -5.31
C THR A 358 27.70 -23.73 -6.47
N LYS A 359 27.71 -22.40 -6.32
CA LYS A 359 28.06 -21.43 -7.37
C LYS A 359 29.40 -20.72 -7.12
N ILE A 360 30.01 -20.95 -5.97
CA ILE A 360 31.34 -20.44 -5.55
C ILE A 360 32.28 -21.61 -5.34
#